data_AF-A0A4X2KAJ3-F1
#
_entry.id   AF-A0A4X2KAJ3-F1
#
_cell.length_a   1.000
_cell.length_b   1.000
_cell.length_c   1.000
_cell.angle_alpha   90.00
_cell.angle_beta   90.00
_cell.angle_gamma   90.00
#
_symmetry.space_group_name_H-M   'P 1'
#
loop_
_entity.id
_entity.type
_entity.pdbx_description
1 polymer ?
#
loop_
_entity_poly.entity_id
_entity_poly.type
_entity_poly.pdbx_seq_one_letter_code
_entity_poly.pdbx_strand_id
1 'polypeptide(L)'
;MNWLILLECFIDKLNPINLKKILHGSKSAESGLSSDSYKMDYPEMGLCVIINNENFHPNTGMSFRSGTDVDAANLRDTFKSLKYEVRNKNDLTCKEIIELMCNVSKEDHSQRSSFVCVILSHGEEGIIFGTDGSVELKRLTSFFKGYKCRSLTGKPKLFIIQVKHYLGIDYSVCAIGLLISISLFQPCQR
;
A
#
# COMPACT_ATOMS: atom_id res chain seq x y z
N MET A 1 -6.41 -7.10 22.99
CA MET A 1 -6.79 -5.85 22.29
C MET A 1 -7.53 -6.27 21.02
N ASN A 2 -8.78 -5.85 20.85
CA ASN A 2 -9.66 -6.39 19.81
C ASN A 2 -9.14 -5.96 18.42
N TRP A 3 -8.53 -6.89 17.68
CA TRP A 3 -7.94 -6.65 16.36
C TRP A 3 -8.92 -6.02 15.37
N LEU A 4 -10.22 -6.29 15.54
CA LEU A 4 -11.31 -5.72 14.76
C LEU A 4 -11.43 -4.18 14.86
N ILE A 5 -11.14 -3.57 16.03
CA ILE A 5 -11.38 -2.13 16.23
C ILE A 5 -10.35 -1.26 15.48
N LEU A 6 -9.10 -1.72 15.40
CA LEU A 6 -8.05 -1.01 14.66
C LEU A 6 -8.19 -1.21 13.14
N LEU A 7 -8.67 -2.38 12.72
CA LEU A 7 -9.03 -2.63 11.32
C LEU A 7 -10.25 -1.81 10.90
N GLU A 8 -11.28 -1.72 11.74
CA GLU A 8 -12.45 -0.86 11.51
C GLU A 8 -12.02 0.61 11.38
N CYS A 9 -11.18 1.12 12.29
CA CYS A 9 -10.64 2.49 12.18
C CYS A 9 -9.82 2.73 10.89
N PHE A 10 -9.11 1.71 10.41
CA PHE A 10 -8.33 1.77 9.18
C PHE A 10 -9.21 1.67 7.93
N ILE A 11 -10.21 0.79 7.93
CA ILE A 11 -11.22 0.66 6.88
C ILE A 11 -12.11 1.90 6.82
N ASP A 12 -12.41 2.55 7.96
CA ASP A 12 -13.11 3.84 8.00
C ASP A 12 -12.26 4.96 7.38
N LYS A 13 -10.94 4.94 7.59
CA LYS A 13 -10.01 5.87 6.91
C LYS A 13 -9.82 5.52 5.43
N LEU A 14 -9.94 4.25 5.04
CA LEU A 14 -9.93 3.78 3.65
C LEU A 14 -11.32 3.70 3.02
N ASN A 15 -12.36 4.17 3.72
CA ASN A 15 -13.72 4.19 3.22
C ASN A 15 -13.69 4.87 1.85
N PRO A 16 -14.46 4.35 0.86
CA PRO A 16 -14.52 4.93 -0.48
C PRO A 16 -14.58 6.45 -0.53
N ILE A 17 -15.25 7.09 0.44
CA ILE A 17 -15.34 8.55 0.57
C ILE A 17 -13.96 9.17 0.88
N ASN A 18 -13.22 8.62 1.85
CA ASN A 18 -11.93 9.13 2.26
C ASN A 18 -10.83 8.80 1.24
N LEU A 19 -10.87 7.62 0.60
CA LEU A 19 -9.94 7.33 -0.48
C LEU A 19 -10.19 8.23 -1.69
N LYS A 20 -11.46 8.49 -2.05
CA LYS A 20 -11.78 9.50 -3.07
C LYS A 20 -11.27 10.89 -2.66
N LYS A 21 -11.41 11.31 -1.41
CA LYS A 21 -10.83 12.59 -0.94
C LYS A 21 -9.30 12.62 -1.06
N ILE A 22 -8.61 11.52 -0.73
CA ILE A 22 -7.14 11.41 -0.89
C ILE A 22 -6.75 11.48 -2.37
N LEU A 23 -7.51 10.85 -3.27
CA LEU A 23 -7.27 10.87 -4.71
C LEU A 23 -7.66 12.21 -5.36
N HIS A 24 -8.67 12.91 -4.85
CA HIS A 24 -9.18 14.17 -5.40
C HIS A 24 -8.60 15.44 -4.76
N GLY A 25 -7.73 15.31 -3.75
CA GLY A 25 -7.13 16.45 -3.04
C GLY A 25 -8.09 17.06 -2.00
N SER A 26 -7.58 17.31 -0.79
CA SER A 26 -8.32 17.96 0.31
C SER A 26 -8.56 19.44 0.01
N LYS A 27 -9.82 19.88 -0.10
CA LYS A 27 -10.16 21.31 -0.06
C LYS A 27 -10.46 21.77 1.37
N SER A 28 -9.71 22.77 1.83
CA SER A 28 -10.18 23.82 2.74
C SER A 28 -10.38 25.11 1.91
N ALA A 29 -11.28 25.99 2.33
CA ALA A 29 -11.99 26.98 1.51
C ALA A 29 -11.18 28.05 0.72
N GLU A 30 -11.76 28.40 -0.45
CA GLU A 30 -11.66 29.59 -1.34
C GLU A 30 -10.31 30.28 -1.67
N SER A 31 -9.87 30.16 -2.93
CA SER A 31 -9.86 31.24 -3.96
C SER A 31 -8.95 30.89 -5.15
N GLY A 32 -9.40 31.16 -6.39
CA GLY A 32 -8.56 31.23 -7.60
C GLY A 32 -8.13 29.90 -8.25
N LEU A 33 -8.37 29.77 -9.56
CA LEU A 33 -8.08 28.61 -10.40
C LEU A 33 -6.65 28.03 -10.28
N SER A 34 -6.52 26.87 -9.66
CA SER A 34 -5.63 25.79 -10.13
C SER A 34 -6.25 24.45 -9.71
N SER A 35 -6.43 23.52 -10.65
CA SER A 35 -6.99 22.20 -10.32
C SER A 35 -5.88 21.31 -9.75
N ASP A 36 -5.58 21.45 -8.47
CA ASP A 36 -4.64 20.59 -7.71
C ASP A 36 -5.14 19.14 -7.52
N SER A 37 -6.09 18.68 -8.34
CA SER A 37 -6.67 17.34 -8.26
C SER A 37 -6.07 16.41 -9.33
N TYR A 38 -5.89 15.14 -8.99
CA TYR A 38 -5.45 14.14 -9.97
C TYR A 38 -6.54 13.93 -11.02
N LYS A 39 -6.10 13.78 -12.28
CA LYS A 39 -6.96 13.32 -13.37
C LYS A 39 -7.35 11.86 -13.11
N MET A 40 -8.64 11.57 -12.95
CA MET A 40 -9.18 10.26 -12.57
C MET A 40 -10.18 9.68 -13.60
N ASP A 41 -10.33 10.31 -14.76
CA ASP A 41 -11.24 9.96 -15.86
C ASP A 41 -10.62 8.96 -16.87
N TYR A 42 -9.69 8.11 -16.42
CA TYR A 42 -9.18 7.02 -17.24
C TYR A 42 -10.16 5.84 -17.29
N PRO A 43 -10.09 4.93 -18.28
CA PRO A 43 -11.01 3.80 -18.40
C PRO A 43 -11.06 2.87 -17.17
N GLU A 44 -9.95 2.73 -16.46
CA GLU A 44 -9.84 1.86 -15.27
C GLU A 44 -9.41 2.68 -14.05
N MET A 45 -9.94 2.35 -12.87
CA MET A 45 -9.46 2.98 -11.63
C MET A 45 -7.99 2.65 -11.36
N GLY A 46 -7.60 1.39 -11.55
CA GLY A 46 -6.23 0.97 -11.37
C GLY A 46 -6.07 -0.44 -10.85
N LEU A 47 -4.83 -0.79 -10.56
CA LEU A 47 -4.44 -2.05 -9.93
C LEU A 47 -4.20 -1.83 -8.44
N CYS A 48 -4.76 -2.71 -7.62
CA CYS A 48 -4.46 -2.86 -6.20
C CYS A 48 -3.78 -4.21 -5.95
N VAL A 49 -2.50 -4.16 -5.58
CA VAL A 49 -1.75 -5.35 -5.14
C VAL A 49 -1.83 -5.45 -3.63
N ILE A 50 -2.27 -6.59 -3.10
CA ILE A 50 -2.30 -6.87 -1.66
C ILE A 50 -1.29 -7.99 -1.38
N ILE A 51 -0.26 -7.70 -0.60
CA ILE A 51 0.71 -8.68 -0.10
C ILE A 51 0.33 -8.98 1.35
N ASN A 52 -0.01 -10.22 1.63
CA ASN A 52 -0.43 -10.70 2.94
C ASN A 52 0.54 -11.77 3.43
N ASN A 53 1.54 -11.37 4.22
CA ASN A 53 2.50 -12.28 4.81
C ASN A 53 2.05 -12.62 6.24
N GLU A 54 1.69 -13.89 6.43
CA GLU A 54 1.17 -14.44 7.66
C GLU A 54 2.16 -15.43 8.30
N ASN A 55 2.76 -16.27 7.46
CA ASN A 55 3.70 -17.32 7.84
C ASN A 55 5.15 -16.89 7.58
N PHE A 56 5.99 -16.95 8.60
CA PHE A 56 7.40 -16.55 8.52
C PHE A 56 8.31 -17.72 8.89
N HIS A 57 9.48 -17.79 8.26
CA HIS A 57 10.46 -18.81 8.57
C HIS A 57 10.96 -18.65 10.02
N PRO A 58 11.15 -19.76 10.77
CA PRO A 58 11.56 -19.68 12.18
C PRO A 58 12.87 -18.92 12.42
N ASN A 59 13.78 -18.94 11.45
CA ASN A 59 15.07 -18.25 11.52
C ASN A 59 14.96 -16.72 11.46
N THR A 60 13.81 -16.16 11.07
CA THR A 60 13.55 -14.71 11.07
C THR A 60 13.26 -14.18 12.47
N GLY A 61 12.94 -15.06 13.44
CA GLY A 61 12.47 -14.66 14.77
C GLY A 61 11.07 -14.04 14.77
N MET A 62 10.36 -14.03 13.65
CA MET A 62 9.05 -13.40 13.51
C MET A 62 7.92 -14.35 13.90
N SER A 63 6.92 -13.81 14.59
CA SER A 63 5.71 -14.56 15.00
C SER A 63 4.70 -14.71 13.85
N PHE A 64 3.80 -15.67 13.95
CA PHE A 64 2.66 -15.78 13.02
C PHE A 64 1.70 -14.58 13.16
N ARG A 65 1.06 -14.16 12.06
CA ARG A 65 0.15 -13.00 12.05
C ARG A 65 -1.34 -13.38 11.95
N SER A 66 -1.82 -14.19 12.89
CA SER A 66 -3.23 -14.63 12.96
C SER A 66 -4.22 -13.48 12.73
N GLY A 67 -5.17 -13.67 11.83
CA GLY A 67 -6.25 -12.72 11.52
C GLY A 67 -5.95 -11.78 10.34
N THR A 68 -4.74 -11.81 9.79
CA THR A 68 -4.36 -10.95 8.65
C THR A 68 -5.08 -11.37 7.37
N ASP A 69 -5.58 -12.60 7.31
CA ASP A 69 -6.47 -13.11 6.26
C ASP A 69 -7.80 -12.36 6.22
N VAL A 70 -8.38 -12.07 7.40
CA VAL A 70 -9.59 -11.24 7.54
C VAL A 70 -9.30 -9.81 7.07
N ASP A 71 -8.16 -9.24 7.47
CA ASP A 71 -7.72 -7.91 7.00
C ASP A 71 -7.60 -7.87 5.48
N ALA A 72 -6.93 -8.87 4.89
CA ALA A 72 -6.71 -8.98 3.46
C ALA A 72 -8.02 -9.17 2.68
N ALA A 73 -8.97 -9.94 3.23
CA ALA A 73 -10.29 -10.15 2.64
C ALA A 73 -11.10 -8.84 2.63
N ASN A 74 -11.14 -8.13 3.75
CA ASN A 74 -11.85 -6.87 3.86
C ASN A 74 -11.27 -5.81 2.90
N LEU A 75 -9.94 -5.67 2.86
CA LEU A 75 -9.26 -4.78 1.93
C LEU A 75 -9.56 -5.11 0.48
N ARG A 76 -9.54 -6.41 0.12
CA ARG A 76 -9.89 -6.86 -1.23
C ARG A 76 -11.30 -6.42 -1.60
N ASP A 77 -12.26 -6.62 -0.71
CA ASP A 77 -13.65 -6.30 -0.97
C ASP A 77 -13.88 -4.77 -1.03
N THR A 78 -13.19 -4.00 -0.18
CA THR A 78 -13.13 -2.53 -0.27
C THR A 78 -12.59 -2.06 -1.61
N PHE A 79 -11.41 -2.52 -2.05
CA PHE A 79 -10.81 -2.06 -3.31
C PHE A 79 -11.57 -2.56 -4.55
N LYS A 80 -12.20 -3.73 -4.49
CA LYS A 80 -13.13 -4.18 -5.54
C LYS A 80 -14.37 -3.28 -5.64
N SER A 81 -14.95 -2.87 -4.50
CA SER A 81 -16.09 -1.93 -4.47
C SER A 81 -15.73 -0.59 -5.11
N LEU A 82 -14.46 -0.20 -4.98
CA LEU A 82 -13.83 0.97 -5.59
C LEU A 82 -13.40 0.77 -7.05
N LYS A 83 -13.76 -0.36 -7.66
CA LYS A 83 -13.49 -0.69 -9.07
C LYS A 83 -12.02 -0.88 -9.43
N TYR A 84 -11.17 -1.18 -8.46
CA TYR A 84 -9.80 -1.63 -8.73
C TYR A 84 -9.79 -3.09 -9.18
N GLU A 85 -8.88 -3.41 -10.09
CA GLU A 85 -8.41 -4.78 -10.27
C GLU A 85 -7.60 -5.15 -9.02
N VAL A 86 -8.01 -6.19 -8.27
CA VAL A 86 -7.32 -6.58 -7.03
C VAL A 86 -6.57 -7.89 -7.20
N ARG A 87 -5.27 -7.88 -6.88
CA ARG A 87 -4.40 -9.08 -6.87
C ARG A 87 -3.87 -9.33 -5.46
N ASN A 88 -4.42 -10.35 -4.81
CA ASN A 88 -3.92 -10.83 -3.52
C ASN A 88 -2.77 -11.83 -3.72
N LYS A 89 -1.72 -11.70 -2.91
CA LYS A 89 -0.56 -12.59 -2.84
C LYS A 89 -0.27 -12.89 -1.37
N ASN A 90 -0.05 -14.15 -1.06
CA ASN A 90 0.19 -14.60 0.32
C ASN A 90 1.61 -15.10 0.48
N ASP A 91 2.19 -14.87 1.65
CA ASP A 91 3.43 -15.49 2.12
C ASP A 91 4.58 -15.42 1.11
N LEU A 92 4.85 -14.20 0.62
CA LEU A 92 5.94 -13.95 -0.32
C LEU A 92 7.28 -13.77 0.40
N THR A 93 8.30 -14.44 -0.11
CA THR A 93 9.71 -14.18 0.21
C THR A 93 10.12 -12.78 -0.25
N CYS A 94 11.23 -12.26 0.29
CA CYS A 94 11.80 -10.98 -0.14
C CYS A 94 12.04 -10.93 -1.66
N LYS A 95 12.54 -12.03 -2.24
CA LYS A 95 12.78 -12.15 -3.68
C LYS A 95 11.47 -12.04 -4.47
N GLU A 96 10.43 -12.77 -4.07
CA GLU A 96 9.13 -12.74 -4.75
C GLU A 96 8.45 -11.38 -4.64
N ILE A 97 8.57 -10.69 -3.50
CA ILE A 97 8.08 -9.30 -3.35
C ILE A 97 8.78 -8.39 -4.37
N ILE A 98 10.11 -8.48 -4.48
CA ILE A 98 10.90 -7.66 -5.42
C ILE A 98 10.50 -7.97 -6.86
N GLU A 99 10.37 -9.25 -7.22
CA GLU A 99 9.97 -9.68 -8.56
C GLU A 99 8.55 -9.22 -8.90
N LEU A 100 7.61 -9.35 -7.96
CA LEU A 100 6.25 -8.86 -8.11
C LEU A 100 6.22 -7.35 -8.38
N MET A 101 6.92 -6.54 -7.57
CA MET A 101 6.96 -5.08 -7.76
C MET A 101 7.60 -4.70 -9.10
N CYS A 102 8.69 -5.38 -9.46
CA CYS A 102 9.37 -5.17 -10.74
C CYS A 102 8.43 -5.48 -11.91
N ASN A 103 7.74 -6.62 -11.89
CA ASN A 103 6.84 -7.03 -12.95
C ASN A 103 5.63 -6.10 -13.07
N VAL A 104 5.00 -5.76 -11.94
CA VAL A 104 3.88 -4.81 -11.91
C VAL A 104 4.30 -3.43 -12.43
N SER A 105 5.51 -2.95 -12.11
CA SER A 105 5.99 -1.66 -12.61
C SER A 105 6.22 -1.63 -14.13
N LYS A 106 6.37 -2.80 -14.77
CA LYS A 106 6.58 -2.95 -16.21
C LYS A 106 5.28 -3.13 -17.00
N GLU A 107 4.16 -3.36 -16.32
CA GLU A 107 2.85 -3.39 -16.97
C GLU A 107 2.49 -2.03 -17.59
N ASP A 108 1.61 -2.06 -18.59
CA ASP A 108 1.03 -0.81 -19.10
C ASP A 108 -0.09 -0.33 -18.17
N HIS A 109 0.12 0.85 -17.58
CA HIS A 109 -0.84 1.54 -16.73
C HIS A 109 -1.44 2.77 -17.42
N SER A 110 -1.27 2.92 -18.74
CA SER A 110 -1.71 4.09 -19.51
C SER A 110 -3.21 4.37 -19.33
N GLN A 111 -4.03 3.32 -19.25
CA GLN A 111 -5.49 3.38 -19.07
C GLN A 111 -5.96 3.33 -17.60
N ARG A 112 -5.03 3.26 -16.63
CA ARG A 112 -5.34 3.19 -15.20
C ARG A 112 -5.22 4.57 -14.57
N SER A 113 -6.17 4.98 -13.73
CA SER A 113 -6.12 6.27 -13.02
C SER A 113 -5.05 6.29 -11.93
N SER A 114 -4.78 5.17 -11.27
CA SER A 114 -3.84 5.10 -10.15
C SER A 114 -3.21 3.70 -9.97
N PHE A 115 -2.27 3.60 -9.03
CA PHE A 115 -1.75 2.33 -8.52
C PHE A 115 -1.82 2.29 -7.00
N VAL A 116 -2.23 1.15 -6.44
CA VAL A 116 -2.26 0.89 -5.00
C VAL A 116 -1.48 -0.38 -4.68
N CYS A 117 -0.66 -0.32 -3.64
CA CYS A 117 -0.02 -1.47 -3.04
C CYS A 117 -0.30 -1.49 -1.54
N VAL A 118 -0.91 -2.57 -1.06
CA VAL A 118 -1.13 -2.82 0.36
C VAL A 118 -0.19 -3.93 0.81
N ILE A 119 0.51 -3.70 1.92
CA ILE A 119 1.47 -4.65 2.49
C ILE A 119 1.07 -4.92 3.94
N LEU A 120 0.70 -6.16 4.23
CA LEU A 120 0.38 -6.66 5.55
C LEU A 120 1.50 -7.62 5.97
N SER A 121 2.41 -7.20 6.84
CA SER A 121 3.57 -8.00 7.24
C SER A 121 4.11 -7.60 8.63
N HIS A 122 5.25 -8.15 9.03
CA HIS A 122 6.13 -7.51 10.03
C HIS A 122 6.97 -6.42 9.36
N GLY A 123 7.47 -5.48 10.16
CA GLY A 123 8.30 -4.41 9.64
C GLY A 123 8.63 -3.37 10.69
N GLU A 124 9.52 -2.49 10.29
CA GLU A 124 9.91 -1.33 11.07
C GLU A 124 10.09 -0.13 10.13
N GLU A 125 10.61 0.99 10.63
CA GLU A 125 10.76 2.19 9.81
C GLU A 125 11.63 1.90 8.57
N GLY A 126 11.03 2.07 7.38
CA GLY A 126 11.70 1.85 6.10
C GLY A 126 11.91 0.39 5.68
N ILE A 127 11.52 -0.58 6.51
CA ILE A 127 11.78 -2.02 6.30
C ILE A 127 10.50 -2.83 6.41
N ILE A 128 10.34 -3.81 5.51
CA ILE A 128 9.23 -4.76 5.47
C ILE A 128 9.79 -6.18 5.46
N PHE A 129 9.11 -7.12 6.11
CA PHE A 129 9.48 -8.53 6.08
C PHE A 129 8.83 -9.28 4.91
N GLY A 130 9.64 -10.00 4.14
CA GLY A 130 9.23 -11.20 3.44
C GLY A 130 9.15 -12.39 4.42
N THR A 131 8.72 -13.56 3.95
CA THR A 131 8.66 -14.75 4.81
C THR A 131 10.04 -15.23 5.28
N ASP A 132 11.11 -14.86 4.57
CA ASP A 132 12.47 -15.33 4.75
C ASP A 132 13.44 -14.26 5.30
N GLY A 133 12.98 -13.02 5.51
CA GLY A 133 13.83 -11.93 5.97
C GLY A 133 13.23 -10.56 5.68
N SER A 134 14.06 -9.54 5.53
CA SER A 134 13.61 -8.17 5.34
C SER A 134 14.05 -7.55 4.01
N VAL A 135 13.28 -6.55 3.56
CA VAL A 135 13.52 -5.76 2.35
C VAL A 135 13.21 -4.30 2.61
N GLU A 136 14.03 -3.41 2.06
CA GLU A 136 13.80 -1.97 2.15
C GLU A 136 12.56 -1.55 1.36
N LEU A 137 11.65 -0.83 2.02
CA LEU A 137 10.49 -0.22 1.36
C LEU A 137 10.92 0.71 0.21
N LYS A 138 12.01 1.46 0.40
CA LYS A 138 12.58 2.37 -0.61
C LYS A 138 12.94 1.63 -1.90
N ARG A 139 13.43 0.39 -1.80
CA ARG A 139 13.74 -0.46 -2.96
C ARG A 139 12.47 -0.79 -3.73
N LEU A 140 11.42 -1.20 -3.03
CA LEU A 140 10.12 -1.56 -3.61
C LEU A 140 9.43 -0.38 -4.30
N THR A 141 9.36 0.77 -3.63
CA THR A 141 8.75 1.98 -4.21
C THR A 141 9.59 2.56 -5.35
N SER A 142 10.90 2.30 -5.40
CA SER A 142 11.78 2.81 -6.46
C SER A 142 11.40 2.35 -7.87
N PHE A 143 10.75 1.18 -8.00
CA PHE A 143 10.28 0.66 -9.30
C PHE A 143 9.21 1.56 -9.93
N PHE A 144 8.46 2.30 -9.11
CA PHE A 144 7.33 3.13 -9.53
C PHE A 144 7.69 4.63 -9.67
N LYS A 145 8.98 4.98 -9.63
CA LYS A 145 9.44 6.34 -9.96
C LYS A 145 9.14 6.65 -11.43
N GLY A 146 8.79 7.89 -11.74
CA GLY A 146 8.30 8.29 -13.08
C GLY A 146 9.25 7.93 -14.24
N TYR A 147 10.57 7.94 -14.02
CA TYR A 147 11.54 7.55 -15.05
C TYR A 147 11.62 6.03 -15.29
N LYS A 148 11.19 5.20 -14.32
CA LYS A 148 11.16 3.73 -14.43
C LYS A 148 9.78 3.19 -14.83
N CYS A 149 8.70 3.79 -14.34
CA CYS A 149 7.33 3.43 -14.65
C CYS A 149 6.60 4.61 -15.30
N ARG A 150 6.86 4.81 -16.61
CA ARG A 150 6.39 5.99 -17.34
C ARG A 150 4.87 6.08 -17.42
N SER A 151 4.18 4.95 -17.54
CA SER A 151 2.72 4.83 -17.64
C SER A 151 1.97 5.29 -16.36
N LEU A 152 2.68 5.41 -15.23
CA LEU A 152 2.18 5.98 -13.95
C LEU A 152 2.73 7.40 -13.65
N THR A 153 3.38 8.06 -14.61
CA THR A 153 3.84 9.45 -14.43
C THR A 153 2.65 10.39 -14.29
N GLY A 154 2.69 11.27 -13.28
CA GLY A 154 1.58 12.20 -12.98
C GLY A 154 0.33 11.54 -12.38
N LYS A 155 0.34 10.23 -12.15
CA LYS A 155 -0.77 9.47 -11.53
C LYS A 155 -0.46 9.14 -10.06
N PRO A 156 -1.45 9.05 -9.17
CA PRO A 156 -1.21 8.72 -7.77
C PRO A 156 -0.72 7.28 -7.59
N LYS A 157 0.26 7.10 -6.68
CA LYS A 157 0.86 5.82 -6.30
C LYS A 157 0.78 5.68 -4.78
N LEU A 158 -0.12 4.82 -4.32
CA LEU A 158 -0.45 4.67 -2.91
C LEU A 158 0.20 3.41 -2.35
N PHE A 159 1.04 3.55 -1.34
CA PHE A 159 1.59 2.43 -0.58
C PHE A 159 1.03 2.47 0.83
N ILE A 160 0.24 1.45 1.17
CA ILE A 160 -0.43 1.33 2.46
C ILE A 160 0.22 0.17 3.21
N ILE A 161 0.90 0.47 4.31
CA ILE A 161 1.77 -0.49 4.98
C ILE A 161 1.26 -0.69 6.41
N GLN A 162 0.79 -1.89 6.66
CA GLN A 162 0.40 -2.37 7.98
C GLN A 162 1.52 -3.29 8.48
N VAL A 163 2.31 -2.79 9.43
CA VAL A 163 3.41 -3.55 10.02
C VAL A 163 3.29 -3.66 11.53
N LYS A 164 3.67 -4.82 12.06
CA LYS A 164 3.91 -5.02 13.50
C LYS A 164 5.33 -4.56 13.82
N HIS A 165 5.46 -3.44 14.53
CA HIS A 165 6.73 -2.98 15.10
C HIS A 165 6.97 -3.65 16.45
N TYR A 166 8.21 -4.07 16.69
CA TYR A 166 8.67 -4.49 18.02
C TYR A 166 9.46 -3.32 18.62
N LEU A 167 8.87 -2.60 19.57
CA LEU A 167 9.62 -1.61 20.33
C LEU A 167 10.53 -2.37 21.29
N GLY A 168 11.83 -2.10 21.27
CA GLY A 168 12.85 -2.75 22.11
C GLY A 168 12.75 -2.44 23.61
N ILE A 169 11.54 -2.21 24.13
CA ILE A 169 11.24 -1.94 25.53
C ILE A 169 10.25 -3.03 25.96
N ASP A 170 10.80 -4.10 26.54
CA ASP A 170 10.12 -5.32 26.98
C ASP A 170 9.33 -6.08 25.89
N TYR A 171 9.54 -7.40 25.84
CA TYR A 171 9.10 -8.37 24.83
C TYR A 171 7.57 -8.52 24.63
N SER A 172 6.75 -7.50 24.87
CA SER A 172 5.28 -7.58 24.76
C SER A 172 4.59 -6.33 24.23
N VAL A 173 5.32 -5.27 23.85
CA VAL A 173 4.68 -4.07 23.27
C VAL A 173 4.78 -4.10 21.73
N CYS A 174 3.74 -4.64 21.09
CA CYS A 174 3.57 -4.55 19.64
C CYS A 174 2.93 -3.20 19.30
N ALA A 175 3.70 -2.28 18.71
CA ALA A 175 3.13 -1.06 18.15
C ALA A 175 2.66 -1.36 16.72
N ILE A 176 1.37 -1.14 16.46
CA ILE A 176 0.83 -1.22 15.10
C ILE A 176 1.06 0.15 14.45
N GLY A 177 2.07 0.21 13.58
CA GLY A 177 2.33 1.38 12.76
C GLY A 177 1.61 1.24 11.43
N LEU A 178 0.63 2.12 11.17
CA LEU A 178 0.12 2.31 9.82
C LEU A 178 0.95 3.40 9.14
N LEU A 179 1.88 3.00 8.28
CA LEU A 179 2.57 3.94 7.41
C LEU A 179 1.80 4.04 6.09
N ILE A 180 1.01 5.10 5.94
CA ILE A 180 0.49 5.49 4.61
C ILE A 180 1.60 6.30 3.94
N SER A 181 2.44 5.63 3.14
CA SER A 181 3.35 6.35 2.25
C SER A 181 2.58 6.70 0.97
N ILE A 182 1.99 7.90 0.95
CA ILE A 182 1.52 8.47 -0.30
C ILE A 182 2.77 8.98 -1.03
N SER A 183 3.29 8.18 -1.95
CA SER A 183 4.32 8.65 -2.88
C SER A 183 3.66 9.54 -3.93
N LEU A 184 3.31 10.77 -3.53
CA LEU A 184 2.98 11.87 -4.42
C LEU A 184 4.27 12.28 -5.12
N PHE A 185 4.66 11.54 -6.16
CA PHE A 185 5.59 12.12 -7.13
C PHE A 185 4.79 13.21 -7.84
N GLN A 186 4.92 14.45 -7.34
CA GLN A 186 4.37 15.62 -8.01
C GLN A 186 4.81 15.55 -9.48
N PRO A 187 3.91 15.91 -10.43
CA PRO A 187 4.35 16.08 -11.80
C PRO A 187 5.55 17.02 -11.78
N CYS A 188 6.65 16.60 -12.40
CA CYS A 188 7.78 17.47 -12.63
C CYS A 188 7.22 18.67 -13.42
N GLN A 189 6.99 19.79 -12.73
CA GLN A 189 6.83 21.07 -13.38
C GLN A 189 8.16 21.27 -14.13
N ARG A 190 8.09 21.31 -15.46
CA ARG A 190 9.24 21.67 -16.28
C ARG A 190 9.56 23.14 -16.10
#